data_AF-A0A947A3F3-F1
#
_entry.id   AF-A0A947A3F3-F1
#
_cell.length_a   1.000
_cell.length_b   1.000
_cell.length_c   1.000
_cell.angle_alpha   90.00
_cell.angle_beta   90.00
_cell.angle_gamma   90.00
#
_symmetry.space_group_name_H-M   'P 1'
#
loop_
_entity.id
_entity.type
_entity.pdbx_description
1 polymer ?
#
loop_
_entity_poly.entity_id
_entity_poly.type
_entity_poly.pdbx_seq_one_letter_code
_entity_poly.pdbx_strand_id
1 'polypeptide(L)'
;MGPEQYIQELLYRYNCVVVPDFGAFLTQVKSAFIQKSTNTFHPPTKEISYNEQLSTNDGLLVSYMSNAQGTSYEEMLEKVMDTVAGWKKELQNGKRLELAGIGKLWYNREGKVQFRPEKKVNYLTTSFGLAAVVSPPVIREVLKEEVEVLEEKIPFIITPEERNQG
;
A
#
# COMPACT_ATOMS: atom_id res chain seq x y z
N MET A 1 -9.72 -17.47 -17.39
CA MET A 1 -8.96 -16.47 -16.63
C MET A 1 -9.40 -15.10 -17.13
N GLY A 2 -9.97 -14.26 -16.26
CA GLY A 2 -10.45 -12.94 -16.63
C GLY A 2 -9.36 -11.86 -16.54
N PRO A 3 -9.66 -10.62 -16.95
CA PRO A 3 -8.74 -9.49 -16.90
C PRO A 3 -8.25 -9.17 -15.48
N GLU A 4 -9.01 -9.51 -14.43
CA GLU A 4 -8.70 -9.24 -13.03
C GLU A 4 -7.35 -9.79 -12.57
N GLN A 5 -6.93 -10.96 -13.06
CA GLN A 5 -5.63 -11.53 -12.68
C GLN A 5 -4.48 -10.77 -13.33
N TYR A 6 -4.62 -10.41 -14.60
CA TYR A 6 -3.60 -9.66 -15.34
C TYR A 6 -3.46 -8.24 -14.81
N ILE A 7 -4.56 -7.62 -14.35
CA ILE A 7 -4.49 -6.32 -13.66
C ILE A 7 -3.60 -6.45 -12.41
N GLN A 8 -3.78 -7.48 -11.58
CA GLN A 8 -2.94 -7.69 -10.39
C GLN A 8 -1.45 -7.84 -10.74
N GLU A 9 -1.14 -8.61 -11.77
CA GLU A 9 0.24 -8.81 -12.24
C GLU A 9 0.86 -7.47 -12.72
N LEU A 10 0.09 -6.67 -13.46
CA LEU A 10 0.51 -5.36 -13.95
C LEU A 10 0.68 -4.34 -12.81
N LEU A 11 -0.13 -4.41 -11.75
CA LEU A 11 -0.03 -3.50 -10.59
C LEU A 11 1.29 -3.64 -9.83
N TYR A 12 2.00 -4.77 -9.93
CA TYR A 12 3.37 -4.87 -9.41
C TYR A 12 4.39 -4.03 -10.19
N ARG A 13 4.16 -3.83 -11.49
CA ARG A 13 5.13 -3.21 -12.41
C ARG A 13 4.79 -1.77 -12.78
N TYR A 14 3.51 -1.47 -12.91
CA TYR A 14 3.01 -0.18 -13.40
C TYR A 14 2.25 0.56 -12.32
N ASN A 15 2.13 1.88 -12.49
CA ASN A 15 1.36 2.74 -11.57
C ASN A 15 -0.05 3.06 -12.06
N CYS A 16 -0.33 2.77 -13.33
CA CYS A 16 -1.62 2.95 -13.97
C CYS A 16 -1.88 1.71 -14.81
N VAL A 17 -3.03 1.08 -14.61
CA VAL A 17 -3.52 -0.02 -15.45
C VAL A 17 -4.91 0.35 -15.91
N VAL A 18 -5.04 0.65 -17.20
CA VAL A 18 -6.32 0.99 -17.82
C VAL A 18 -7.07 -0.27 -18.22
N VAL A 19 -8.35 -0.32 -17.86
CA VAL A 19 -9.31 -1.31 -18.33
C VAL A 19 -10.21 -0.61 -19.35
N PRO A 20 -10.14 -0.99 -20.64
CA PRO A 20 -10.92 -0.38 -21.71
C PRO A 20 -12.41 -0.31 -21.38
N ASP A 21 -13.01 0.85 -21.64
CA ASP A 21 -14.43 1.11 -21.41
C ASP A 21 -14.88 0.96 -19.94
N PHE A 22 -13.97 0.77 -18.98
CA PHE A 22 -14.31 0.66 -17.57
C PHE A 22 -13.71 1.83 -16.77
N GLY A 23 -12.38 1.97 -16.79
CA GLY A 23 -11.64 2.95 -16.00
C GLY A 23 -10.21 2.49 -15.74
N ALA A 24 -9.48 3.21 -14.89
CA ALA A 24 -8.10 2.87 -14.56
C ALA A 24 -7.90 2.59 -13.06
N PHE A 25 -7.08 1.58 -12.77
CA PHE A 25 -6.52 1.36 -11.45
C PHE A 25 -5.20 2.10 -11.35
N LEU A 26 -5.16 3.06 -10.45
CA LEU A 26 -4.00 3.90 -10.18
C LEU A 26 -3.36 3.47 -8.88
N THR A 27 -2.05 3.65 -8.75
CA THR A 27 -1.36 3.35 -7.51
C THR A 27 -0.44 4.46 -7.08
N GLN A 28 -0.33 4.64 -5.77
CA GLN A 28 0.60 5.56 -5.15
C GLN A 28 1.37 4.85 -4.04
N VAL A 29 2.67 5.13 -3.95
CA VAL A 29 3.48 4.65 -2.84
C VAL A 29 3.22 5.53 -1.63
N LYS A 30 2.92 4.89 -0.51
CA LYS A 30 2.77 5.51 0.81
C LYS A 30 3.90 5.05 1.71
N SER A 31 4.58 5.99 2.33
CA SER A 31 5.67 5.72 3.27
C SER A 31 5.20 4.90 4.47
N ALA A 32 6.15 4.20 5.10
CA ALA A 32 5.93 3.55 6.38
C ALA A 32 5.39 4.55 7.40
N PHE A 33 4.52 4.08 8.29
CA PHE A 33 3.94 4.92 9.33
C PHE A 33 3.70 4.13 10.62
N ILE A 34 3.60 4.86 11.73
CA ILE A 34 3.28 4.30 13.03
C ILE A 34 1.81 4.59 13.34
N GLN A 35 1.04 3.54 13.55
CA GLN A 35 -0.30 3.64 14.10
C GLN A 35 -0.20 3.82 15.63
N LYS A 36 -0.28 5.08 16.07
CA LYS A 36 -0.06 5.46 17.47
C LYS A 36 -0.99 4.75 18.47
N SER A 37 -2.25 4.50 18.11
CA SER A 37 -3.23 3.87 19.01
C SER A 37 -2.89 2.42 19.36
N THR A 38 -2.18 1.72 18.48
CA THR A 38 -1.80 0.31 18.64
C THR A 38 -0.28 0.13 18.73
N ASN A 39 0.48 1.23 18.71
CA ASN A 39 1.93 1.27 18.57
C ASN A 39 2.47 0.32 17.47
N THR A 40 1.73 0.24 16.36
CA THR A 40 2.04 -0.68 15.25
C THR A 40 2.79 0.05 14.15
N PHE A 41 3.93 -0.49 13.75
CA PHE A 41 4.69 -0.05 12.60
C PHE A 41 4.15 -0.74 11.35
N HIS A 42 3.71 0.06 10.39
CA HIS A 42 3.28 -0.41 9.07
C HIS A 42 4.38 -0.14 8.05
N PRO A 43 4.72 -1.12 7.19
CA PRO A 43 5.71 -0.92 6.15
C PRO A 43 5.21 0.04 5.07
N PRO A 44 6.08 0.51 4.15
CA PRO A 44 5.63 1.23 2.97
C PRO A 44 4.68 0.36 2.14
N THR A 45 3.64 0.97 1.57
CA THR A 45 2.61 0.26 0.81
C THR A 45 2.31 0.94 -0.51
N LYS A 46 1.94 0.17 -1.53
CA LYS A 46 1.42 0.69 -2.79
C LYS A 46 -0.11 0.68 -2.73
N GLU A 47 -0.70 1.82 -2.37
CA GLU A 47 -2.16 1.98 -2.27
C GLU A 47 -2.79 2.11 -3.65
N ILE A 48 -3.91 1.43 -3.88
CA ILE A 48 -4.68 1.46 -5.12
C ILE A 48 -5.83 2.46 -5.00
N SER A 49 -6.07 3.22 -6.07
CA SER A 49 -7.27 4.02 -6.30
C SER A 49 -7.87 3.70 -7.68
N TYR A 50 -9.09 4.17 -7.91
CA TYR A 50 -9.81 3.93 -9.17
C TYR A 50 -10.29 5.25 -9.76
N ASN A 51 -10.17 5.39 -11.08
CA ASN A 51 -10.69 6.52 -11.82
C ASN A 51 -11.47 6.05 -13.06
N GLU A 52 -12.79 6.26 -13.04
CA GLU A 52 -13.72 5.91 -14.13
C GLU A 52 -13.48 6.73 -15.41
N GLN A 53 -12.96 7.95 -15.29
CA GLN A 53 -12.73 8.85 -16.45
C GLN A 53 -11.56 8.39 -17.32
N LEU A 54 -10.67 7.55 -16.79
CA LEU A 54 -9.51 7.02 -17.51
C LEU A 54 -9.84 5.64 -18.09
N SER A 55 -10.74 5.60 -19.07
CA SER A 55 -11.22 4.37 -19.71
C SER A 55 -10.75 4.17 -21.15
N THR A 56 -10.03 5.15 -21.71
CA THR A 56 -9.47 5.07 -23.06
C THR A 56 -8.37 4.01 -23.11
N ASN A 57 -8.55 3.00 -23.95
CA ASN A 57 -7.60 1.91 -24.10
C ASN A 57 -6.20 2.41 -24.50
N ASP A 58 -5.22 2.20 -23.62
CA ASP A 58 -3.80 2.49 -23.85
C ASP A 58 -3.02 1.28 -24.41
N GLY A 59 -3.71 0.16 -24.61
CA GLY A 59 -3.17 -1.09 -25.14
C GLY A 59 -2.40 -1.94 -24.13
N LEU A 60 -2.12 -1.47 -22.90
CA LEU A 60 -1.26 -2.18 -21.95
C LEU A 60 -1.87 -3.52 -21.52
N LEU A 61 -3.08 -3.48 -20.97
CA LEU A 61 -3.75 -4.67 -20.43
C LEU A 61 -4.02 -5.70 -21.54
N VAL A 62 -4.58 -5.24 -22.65
CA VAL A 62 -4.99 -6.10 -23.78
C VAL A 62 -3.77 -6.76 -24.42
N SER A 63 -2.69 -6.01 -24.67
CA SER A 63 -1.46 -6.56 -25.23
C SER A 63 -0.82 -7.57 -24.27
N TYR A 64 -0.81 -7.29 -22.97
CA TYR A 64 -0.27 -8.22 -21.98
C TYR A 64 -1.05 -9.55 -21.96
N MET A 65 -2.38 -9.47 -21.98
CA MET A 65 -3.25 -10.65 -22.00
C MET A 65 -3.13 -11.45 -23.31
N SER A 66 -3.06 -10.77 -24.45
CA SER A 66 -2.89 -11.40 -25.78
C SER A 66 -1.57 -12.16 -25.84
N ASN A 67 -0.47 -11.55 -25.41
CA ASN A 67 0.85 -12.20 -25.37
C ASN A 67 0.87 -13.40 -24.41
N ALA A 68 0.21 -13.29 -23.25
CA ALA A 68 0.17 -14.37 -22.27
C ALA A 68 -0.71 -15.55 -22.70
N GLN A 69 -1.77 -15.32 -23.48
CA GLN A 69 -2.69 -16.37 -23.95
C GLN A 69 -2.39 -16.86 -25.38
N GLY A 70 -1.50 -16.19 -26.11
CA GLY A 70 -1.15 -16.53 -27.49
C GLY A 70 -2.28 -16.28 -28.49
N THR A 71 -3.14 -15.29 -28.23
CA THR A 71 -4.26 -14.89 -29.09
C THR A 71 -3.97 -13.57 -29.80
N SER A 72 -4.74 -13.21 -30.83
CA SER A 72 -4.60 -11.89 -31.44
C SER A 72 -5.00 -10.77 -30.46
N TYR A 73 -4.56 -9.55 -30.77
CA TYR A 73 -4.92 -8.37 -29.99
C TYR A 73 -6.43 -8.11 -30.08
N GLU A 74 -7.00 -8.23 -31.27
CA GLU A 74 -8.42 -7.99 -31.56
C GLU A 74 -9.33 -8.97 -30.81
N GLU A 75 -9.01 -10.26 -30.85
CA GLU A 75 -9.75 -11.30 -30.10
C GLU A 75 -9.67 -11.05 -28.58
N MET A 76 -8.50 -10.63 -28.10
CA MET A 76 -8.33 -10.32 -26.68
C MET A 76 -9.08 -9.06 -26.27
N LEU A 77 -9.12 -8.04 -27.13
CA LEU A 77 -9.86 -6.81 -26.89
C LEU A 77 -11.36 -7.12 -26.75
N GLU A 78 -11.92 -7.92 -27.66
CA GLU A 78 -13.32 -8.36 -27.61
C GLU A 78 -13.64 -9.08 -26.30
N LYS A 79 -12.78 -10.04 -25.90
CA LYS A 79 -12.92 -10.76 -24.63
C LYS A 79 -12.89 -9.86 -23.40
N VAL A 80 -12.03 -8.84 -23.40
CA VAL A 80 -11.97 -7.84 -22.33
C VAL A 80 -13.25 -7.02 -22.30
N MET A 81 -13.74 -6.55 -23.45
CA MET A 81 -14.98 -5.78 -23.57
C MET A 81 -16.20 -6.57 -23.09
N ASP A 82 -16.30 -7.86 -23.43
CA ASP A 82 -17.38 -8.73 -22.96
C ASP A 82 -17.37 -8.87 -21.43
N THR A 83 -16.18 -9.03 -20.85
CA THR A 83 -16.04 -9.14 -19.40
C THR A 83 -16.43 -7.82 -18.71
N VAL A 84 -16.00 -6.68 -19.26
CA VAL A 84 -16.34 -5.34 -18.77
C VAL A 84 -17.85 -5.08 -18.88
N ALA A 85 -18.50 -5.52 -19.95
CA ALA A 85 -19.95 -5.42 -20.10
C ALA A 85 -20.67 -6.18 -18.97
N GLY A 86 -20.18 -7.37 -18.60
CA GLY A 86 -20.65 -8.11 -17.44
C GLY A 86 -20.49 -7.34 -16.13
N TRP A 87 -19.31 -6.76 -15.88
CA TRP A 87 -19.03 -5.93 -14.70
C TRP A 87 -19.96 -4.72 -14.60
N LYS A 88 -20.14 -3.98 -15.70
CA LYS A 88 -21.07 -2.85 -15.76
C LYS A 88 -22.49 -3.28 -15.45
N LYS A 89 -22.95 -4.40 -16.00
CA LYS A 89 -24.29 -4.94 -15.73
C LYS A 89 -24.48 -5.29 -14.26
N GLU A 90 -23.47 -5.87 -13.60
CA GLU A 90 -23.55 -6.15 -12.15
C GLU A 90 -23.67 -4.85 -11.34
N LEU A 91 -22.84 -3.85 -11.64
CA LEU A 91 -22.88 -2.55 -10.97
C LEU A 91 -24.24 -1.86 -11.18
N GLN A 92 -24.74 -1.83 -12.42
CA GLN A 92 -26.04 -1.24 -12.77
C GLN A 92 -27.21 -1.91 -12.05
N ASN A 93 -27.11 -3.21 -11.78
CA ASN A 93 -28.10 -3.95 -10.99
C ASN A 93 -28.00 -3.68 -9.47
N GLY A 94 -27.17 -2.72 -9.05
CA GLY A 94 -26.94 -2.36 -7.65
C GLY A 94 -26.08 -3.35 -6.89
N LYS A 95 -25.45 -4.31 -7.57
CA LYS A 95 -24.51 -5.25 -6.94
C LYS A 95 -23.15 -4.60 -6.73
N ARG A 96 -22.37 -5.20 -5.83
CA ARG A 96 -20.96 -4.86 -5.65
C ARG A 96 -20.13 -5.79 -6.51
N LEU A 97 -19.30 -5.22 -7.36
CA LEU A 97 -18.29 -5.97 -8.12
C LEU A 97 -17.08 -6.20 -7.21
N GLU A 98 -16.69 -7.46 -7.03
CA GLU A 98 -15.52 -7.82 -6.23
C GLU A 98 -14.40 -8.33 -7.16
N LEU A 99 -13.30 -7.58 -7.21
CA LEU A 99 -12.11 -7.96 -7.95
C LEU A 99 -11.05 -8.41 -6.95
N ALA A 100 -10.86 -9.72 -6.82
CA ALA A 100 -9.95 -10.31 -5.85
C ALA A 100 -8.55 -9.71 -5.98
N GLY A 101 -7.93 -9.35 -4.85
CA GLY A 101 -6.61 -8.73 -4.80
C GLY A 101 -6.58 -7.25 -5.18
N ILE A 102 -7.64 -6.71 -5.80
CA ILE A 102 -7.70 -5.30 -6.24
C ILE A 102 -8.60 -4.50 -5.30
N GLY A 103 -9.86 -4.92 -5.16
CA GLY A 103 -10.85 -4.22 -4.34
C GLY A 103 -12.29 -4.43 -4.78
N LYS A 104 -13.18 -3.59 -4.24
CA LYS A 104 -14.62 -3.67 -4.48
C LYS A 104 -15.13 -2.38 -5.11
N LEU A 105 -15.97 -2.48 -6.13
CA LEU A 105 -16.64 -1.37 -6.80
C LEU A 105 -18.16 -1.44 -6.60
N TRP A 106 -18.81 -0.28 -6.46
CA TRP A 106 -20.28 -0.18 -6.39
C TRP A 106 -20.74 1.24 -6.75
N TYR A 107 -21.97 1.40 -7.23
CA TYR A 107 -22.55 2.74 -7.40
C TYR A 107 -23.06 3.30 -6.07
N ASN A 108 -22.79 4.58 -5.80
CA ASN A 108 -23.46 5.30 -4.73
C ASN A 108 -24.89 5.73 -5.17
N ARG A 109 -25.62 6.41 -4.27
CA ARG A 109 -26.98 6.92 -4.55
C ARG A 109 -27.03 7.95 -5.69
N GLU A 110 -25.90 8.60 -6.00
CA GLU A 110 -25.77 9.58 -7.09
C GLU A 110 -25.37 8.94 -8.42
N GLY A 111 -25.25 7.60 -8.48
CA GLY A 111 -24.82 6.89 -9.69
C GLY A 111 -23.32 6.99 -9.99
N LYS A 112 -22.49 7.43 -9.03
CA LYS A 112 -21.02 7.48 -9.18
C LYS A 112 -20.38 6.20 -8.67
N VAL A 113 -19.39 5.69 -9.40
CA VAL A 113 -18.61 4.52 -8.96
C VAL A 113 -17.82 4.88 -7.71
N GLN A 114 -17.97 4.04 -6.68
CA GLN A 114 -17.18 4.04 -5.47
C GLN A 114 -16.23 2.85 -5.51
N PHE A 115 -15.04 3.04 -4.97
CA PHE A 115 -14.01 2.01 -4.90
C PHE A 115 -13.47 1.88 -3.49
N ARG A 116 -13.30 0.64 -3.05
CA ARG A 116 -12.58 0.31 -1.82
C ARG A 116 -11.47 -0.69 -2.13
N PRO A 117 -10.18 -0.32 -2.00
CA PRO A 117 -9.08 -1.22 -2.28
C PRO A 117 -9.05 -2.38 -1.28
N GLU A 118 -8.58 -3.54 -1.75
CA GLU A 118 -8.25 -4.67 -0.88
C GLU A 118 -6.89 -4.44 -0.23
N LYS A 119 -6.78 -4.62 1.09
CA LYS A 119 -5.55 -4.35 1.87
C LYS A 119 -4.69 -5.59 2.12
N LYS A 120 -5.06 -6.73 1.55
CA LYS A 120 -4.40 -8.02 1.79
C LYS A 120 -3.06 -8.15 1.04
N VAL A 121 -2.96 -7.51 -0.12
CA VAL A 121 -1.80 -7.60 -1.02
C VAL A 121 -1.09 -6.24 -1.05
N ASN A 122 0.23 -6.23 -0.86
CA ASN A 122 1.06 -5.05 -1.08
C ASN A 122 1.77 -5.18 -2.43
N TYR A 123 1.34 -4.38 -3.42
CA TYR A 123 1.93 -4.37 -4.75
C TYR A 123 3.29 -3.65 -4.81
N LEU A 124 3.79 -3.14 -3.68
CA LEU A 124 5.13 -2.58 -3.57
C LEU A 124 6.18 -3.68 -3.45
N THR A 125 6.85 -4.00 -4.56
CA THR A 125 7.87 -5.06 -4.59
C THR A 125 9.04 -4.82 -3.63
N THR A 126 9.42 -3.56 -3.39
CA THR A 126 10.49 -3.20 -2.44
C THR A 126 10.11 -3.42 -0.97
N SER A 127 8.82 -3.64 -0.68
CA SER A 127 8.34 -3.98 0.67
C SER A 127 7.92 -5.45 0.77
N PHE A 128 8.31 -6.27 -0.20
CA PHE A 128 8.07 -7.72 -0.16
C PHE A 128 8.67 -8.33 1.10
N GLY A 129 7.89 -9.16 1.78
CA GLY A 129 8.28 -9.82 3.04
C GLY A 129 8.17 -8.95 4.29
N LEU A 130 7.89 -7.64 4.16
CA LEU A 130 7.66 -6.79 5.33
C LEU A 130 6.23 -6.99 5.85
N ALA A 131 6.11 -7.24 7.15
CA ALA A 131 4.83 -7.32 7.85
C ALA A 131 4.70 -6.17 8.86
N ALA A 132 3.47 -5.88 9.28
CA ALA A 132 3.25 -4.95 10.37
C ALA A 132 3.80 -5.53 11.68
N VAL A 133 4.50 -4.70 12.46
CA VAL A 133 5.12 -5.11 13.74
C VAL A 133 4.59 -4.23 14.85
N VAL A 134 4.12 -4.86 15.93
CA VAL A 134 3.75 -4.15 17.16
C VAL A 134 5.01 -3.93 17.98
N SER A 135 5.30 -2.67 18.32
CA SER A 135 6.42 -2.36 19.21
C SER A 135 5.92 -2.14 20.63
N PRO A 136 6.59 -2.68 21.66
CA PRO A 136 6.32 -2.27 23.03
C PRO A 136 6.75 -0.80 23.24
N PRO A 137 6.11 -0.07 24.19
CA PRO A 137 6.54 1.27 24.54
C PRO A 137 7.98 1.25 25.07
N VAL A 138 8.80 2.21 24.65
CA VAL A 138 10.16 2.38 25.17
C VAL A 138 10.07 2.94 26.58
N ILE A 139 10.35 2.11 27.58
CA ILE A 139 10.49 2.54 28.97
C ILE A 139 11.89 3.14 29.11
N ARG A 140 11.98 4.47 29.25
CA ARG A 140 13.23 5.12 29.64
C ARG A 140 13.28 5.13 31.15
N GLU A 141 14.13 4.30 31.75
CA GLU A 141 14.35 4.34 33.19
C GLU A 141 14.96 5.69 33.58
N VAL A 142 14.40 6.30 34.63
CA VAL A 142 14.77 7.62 35.19
C VAL A 142 16.12 7.55 35.95
N LEU A 143 16.98 6.57 35.64
CA LEU A 143 18.26 6.37 36.33
C LEU A 143 19.24 7.54 36.12
N LYS A 144 19.01 8.39 35.11
CA LYS A 144 19.84 9.59 34.90
C LYS A 144 19.65 10.66 35.98
N GLU A 145 18.44 10.82 36.52
CA GLU A 145 18.20 11.82 37.56
C GLU A 145 18.83 11.39 38.89
N GLU A 146 18.82 10.11 39.24
CA GLU A 146 19.51 9.63 40.45
C GLU A 146 21.05 9.75 40.33
N VAL A 147 21.62 9.51 39.14
CA VAL A 147 23.07 9.65 38.92
C VAL A 147 23.50 11.13 38.97
N GLU A 148 22.79 12.05 38.33
CA GLU A 148 23.08 13.50 38.42
C GLU A 148 22.95 14.03 39.85
N VAL A 149 21.92 13.61 40.58
CA VAL A 149 21.71 14.02 41.98
C VAL A 149 22.78 13.44 42.93
N LEU A 150 23.34 12.26 42.63
CA LEU A 150 24.47 11.71 43.37
C LEU A 150 25.77 12.45 43.05
N GLU A 151 26.04 12.79 41.79
CA GLU A 151 27.24 13.53 41.38
C GLU A 151 27.27 14.95 41.95
N GLU A 152 26.14 15.68 42.01
CA GLU A 152 26.06 17.00 42.65
C GLU A 152 26.32 16.96 44.17
N LYS A 153 26.01 15.84 44.83
CA LYS A 153 26.13 15.68 46.29
C LYS A 153 27.51 15.22 46.74
N ILE A 154 28.38 14.77 45.84
CA ILE A 154 29.75 14.39 46.19
C ILE A 154 30.61 15.66 46.11
N PRO A 155 31.02 16.26 47.25
CA PRO A 155 31.96 17.38 47.19
C PRO A 155 33.27 16.91 46.55
N PHE A 156 33.76 17.64 45.55
CA PHE A 156 35.10 17.45 44.98
C PHE A 156 36.15 17.69 46.07
N ILE A 157 36.59 16.63 46.74
CA ILE A 157 37.70 16.70 47.70
C ILE A 157 39.00 16.67 46.89
N ILE A 158 39.45 17.82 46.40
CA ILE A 158 40.82 17.94 45.90
C ILE A 158 41.72 17.86 47.13
N THR A 159 42.33 16.70 47.36
CA THR A 159 43.33 16.55 48.42
C THR A 159 44.63 17.14 47.87
N PRO A 160 45.16 18.25 48.41
CA PRO A 160 46.44 18.75 47.94
C PRO A 160 47.54 17.81 48.43
N GLU A 161 48.32 17.24 47.51
CA GLU A 161 49.57 16.56 47.87
C GLU A 161 50.56 17.60 48.40
N GLU A 162 50.91 17.51 49.69
CA GLU A 162 52.03 18.27 50.24
C GLU A 162 53.34 17.75 49.65
N ARG A 163 53.91 18.51 48.72
CA ARG A 163 55.23 18.25 48.17
C ARG A 163 56.29 18.63 49.22
N ASN A 164 56.75 17.64 50.00
CA ASN A 164 57.92 17.82 50.86
C ASN A 164 59.14 18.19 50.01
N GLN A 165 59.66 19.39 50.23
CA GLN A 165 60.95 19.82 49.68
C GLN A 165 62.06 19.19 50.53
N GLY A 166 62.84 18.32 49.91
CA GLY A 166 64.11 17.81 50.43
C GLY A 166 65.28 18.46 49.70
#